data_AF-R5TS08-F1
#
_entry.id   AF-R5TS08-F1
#
_cell.length_a   1.000
_cell.length_b   1.000
_cell.length_c   1.000
_cell.angle_alpha   90.00
_cell.angle_beta   90.00
_cell.angle_gamma   90.00
#
_symmetry.space_group_name_H-M   'P 1'
#
loop_
_entity.id
_entity.type
_entity.pdbx_description
1 polymer ?
#
loop_
_entity_poly.entity_id
_entity_poly.type
_entity_poly.pdbx_seq_one_letter_code
_entity_poly.pdbx_strand_id
1 'polypeptide(L)'
;MRLIADTHAHTIASGHAYSSLREMAYAASKNGLEVLSLTEHAPQMPGSCQEIYFRNFNVIPREMHGVKLLLGTELNIMNPDGDLDLSESLCRNLDIVIASIHSPCYGLDHTREENTKAYTAVMKKPYVDIIGHPDDGRFPVDYEVLVQTAKETKTLLEINNSSLRPDGFRKNTRENVLQMLELCKQYEVCVTTGSDAHIDVDAGNFSYVKEVLEFCKFPEELVVTTDFNKLKEFLNNYKES
;
A
#
# COMPACT_ATOMS: atom_id res chain seq x y z
N MET A 1 -15.95 11.71 -4.72
CA MET A 1 -14.57 11.44 -5.14
C MET A 1 -14.53 10.15 -5.97
N ARG A 2 -13.95 10.18 -7.18
CA ARG A 2 -13.72 8.98 -8.01
C ARG A 2 -12.28 8.50 -7.78
N LEU A 3 -12.11 7.25 -7.36
CA LEU A 3 -10.81 6.60 -7.24
C LEU A 3 -10.58 5.82 -8.54
N ILE A 4 -9.49 6.14 -9.25
CA ILE A 4 -9.14 5.55 -10.55
C ILE A 4 -7.98 4.56 -10.47
N ALA A 5 -7.25 4.57 -9.35
CA ALA A 5 -6.10 3.71 -9.11
C ALA A 5 -6.31 2.85 -7.86
N ASP A 6 -5.92 1.59 -7.94
CA ASP A 6 -5.75 0.70 -6.79
C ASP A 6 -4.27 0.44 -6.58
N THR A 7 -3.70 0.97 -5.49
CA THR A 7 -2.25 0.89 -5.26
C THR A 7 -1.81 -0.39 -4.59
N HIS A 8 -2.73 -1.25 -4.15
CA HIS A 8 -2.40 -2.41 -3.32
C HIS A 8 -3.33 -3.59 -3.60
N ALA A 9 -2.81 -4.62 -4.26
CA ALA A 9 -3.52 -5.86 -4.52
C ALA A 9 -2.53 -7.02 -4.76
N HIS A 10 -2.99 -8.25 -4.55
CA HIS A 10 -2.18 -9.46 -4.57
C HIS A 10 -2.73 -10.50 -5.56
N THR A 11 -1.85 -11.36 -6.05
CA THR A 11 -2.23 -12.54 -6.84
C THR A 11 -1.87 -13.81 -6.11
N ILE A 12 -2.16 -14.98 -6.70
CA ILE A 12 -1.72 -16.30 -6.22
C ILE A 12 -0.21 -16.41 -5.91
N ALA A 13 0.62 -15.47 -6.37
CA ALA A 13 2.03 -15.40 -5.98
C ALA A 13 2.23 -15.08 -4.49
N SER A 14 1.30 -14.35 -3.88
CA SER A 14 1.13 -14.26 -2.43
C SER A 14 0.31 -15.45 -1.98
N GLY A 15 0.89 -16.43 -1.29
CA GLY A 15 0.30 -17.78 -1.08
C GLY A 15 -1.03 -17.88 -0.31
N HIS A 16 -1.64 -16.77 0.09
CA HIS A 16 -2.98 -16.69 0.66
C HIS A 16 -3.95 -15.81 -0.16
N ALA A 17 -3.58 -15.46 -1.39
CA ALA A 17 -4.44 -14.88 -2.41
C ALA A 17 -4.81 -15.93 -3.47
N TYR A 18 -5.91 -15.68 -4.19
CA TYR A 18 -6.64 -16.72 -4.91
C TYR A 18 -6.84 -16.44 -6.40
N SER A 19 -6.42 -15.27 -6.89
CA SER A 19 -6.61 -14.85 -8.27
C SER A 19 -5.29 -14.67 -9.00
N SER A 20 -5.26 -15.05 -10.27
CA SER A 20 -4.14 -14.81 -11.17
C SER A 20 -4.04 -13.33 -11.55
N LEU A 21 -2.86 -12.92 -12.04
CA LEU A 21 -2.63 -11.58 -12.58
C LEU A 21 -3.68 -11.15 -13.63
N ARG A 22 -4.09 -12.06 -14.51
CA ARG A 22 -5.08 -11.77 -15.56
C ARG A 22 -6.49 -11.60 -14.99
N GLU A 23 -6.87 -12.39 -13.99
CA GLU A 23 -8.16 -12.23 -13.31
C GLU A 23 -8.23 -10.90 -12.57
N MET A 24 -7.16 -10.52 -11.85
CA MET A 24 -7.07 -9.21 -11.18
C MET A 24 -7.17 -8.05 -12.18
N ALA A 25 -6.44 -8.10 -13.29
CA ALA A 25 -6.51 -7.07 -14.33
C ALA A 25 -7.90 -6.97 -14.99
N TYR A 26 -8.56 -8.11 -15.20
CA TYR A 26 -9.92 -8.14 -15.72
C TYR A 26 -10.93 -7.53 -14.73
N ALA A 27 -10.84 -7.87 -13.45
CA ALA A 27 -11.71 -7.31 -12.41
C ALA A 27 -11.49 -5.80 -12.24
N ALA A 28 -10.25 -5.33 -12.25
CA ALA A 28 -9.93 -3.90 -12.24
C ALA A 28 -10.59 -3.15 -13.41
N SER A 29 -10.54 -3.71 -14.62
CA SER A 29 -11.22 -3.15 -15.80
C SER A 29 -12.74 -3.09 -15.61
N LYS A 30 -13.34 -4.15 -15.05
CA LYS A 30 -14.78 -4.20 -14.74
C LYS A 30 -15.21 -3.18 -13.68
N ASN A 31 -14.33 -2.91 -12.71
CA ASN A 31 -14.57 -1.91 -11.68
C ASN A 31 -14.19 -0.48 -12.11
N GLY A 32 -13.80 -0.29 -13.38
CA GLY A 32 -13.56 1.03 -13.98
C GLY A 32 -12.27 1.69 -13.50
N LEU A 33 -11.31 0.91 -13.01
CA LEU A 33 -9.96 1.38 -12.71
C LEU A 33 -9.22 1.70 -14.00
N GLU A 34 -8.41 2.75 -13.94
CA GLU A 34 -7.46 3.12 -14.99
C GLU A 34 -6.07 2.55 -14.67
N VAL A 35 -5.79 2.32 -13.38
CA VAL A 35 -4.51 1.80 -12.88
C VAL A 35 -4.75 0.72 -11.81
N LEU A 36 -4.03 -0.39 -11.93
CA LEU A 36 -3.96 -1.45 -10.92
C LEU A 36 -2.50 -1.71 -10.57
N SER A 37 -2.18 -1.66 -9.29
CA SER A 37 -0.89 -2.13 -8.77
C SER A 37 -1.01 -3.58 -8.31
N LEU A 38 -0.04 -4.40 -8.70
CA LEU A 38 0.15 -5.75 -8.16
C LEU A 38 1.40 -5.75 -7.29
N THR A 39 1.20 -5.86 -5.99
CA THR A 39 2.20 -5.61 -4.94
C THR A 39 2.34 -6.85 -4.08
N GLU A 40 2.89 -7.91 -4.66
CA GLU A 40 3.02 -9.19 -3.93
C GLU A 40 3.84 -9.03 -2.66
N HIS A 41 3.48 -9.80 -1.64
CA HIS A 41 4.27 -9.88 -0.42
C HIS A 41 5.70 -10.32 -0.73
N ALA A 42 6.66 -9.71 -0.06
CA ALA A 42 8.05 -10.12 -0.14
C ALA A 42 8.33 -11.49 0.56
N PRO A 43 9.48 -12.13 0.30
CA PRO A 43 9.69 -13.56 0.54
C PRO A 43 9.60 -14.06 1.98
N GLN A 44 9.72 -13.19 3.00
CA GLN A 44 9.62 -13.64 4.39
C GLN A 44 8.17 -13.88 4.84
N MET A 45 7.19 -13.34 4.10
CA MET A 45 5.79 -13.68 4.34
C MET A 45 5.56 -15.17 4.05
N PRO A 46 5.01 -15.95 5.01
CA PRO A 46 4.78 -17.37 4.81
C PRO A 46 3.92 -17.67 3.57
N GLY A 47 4.45 -18.50 2.68
CA GLY A 47 3.78 -18.90 1.44
C GLY A 47 3.95 -17.93 0.27
N SER A 48 4.66 -16.82 0.44
CA SER A 48 4.88 -15.88 -0.66
C SER A 48 5.93 -16.34 -1.70
N CYS A 49 5.97 -15.60 -2.80
CA CYS A 49 6.92 -15.77 -3.89
C CYS A 49 8.36 -15.37 -3.50
N GLN A 50 9.33 -15.82 -4.30
CA GLN A 50 10.75 -15.56 -4.10
C GLN A 50 11.22 -14.38 -4.98
N GLU A 51 12.42 -13.87 -4.70
CA GLU A 51 13.01 -12.71 -5.39
C GLU A 51 12.97 -12.81 -6.93
N ILE A 52 13.11 -14.02 -7.49
CA ILE A 52 13.06 -14.26 -8.94
C ILE A 52 11.73 -13.87 -9.59
N TYR A 53 10.62 -13.89 -8.83
CA TYR A 53 9.30 -13.49 -9.31
C TYR A 53 9.31 -12.02 -9.74
N PHE A 54 9.74 -11.13 -8.85
CA PHE A 54 9.85 -9.69 -9.07
C PHE A 54 10.85 -9.35 -10.18
N ARG A 55 12.00 -10.04 -10.22
CA ARG A 55 13.03 -9.84 -11.26
C ARG A 55 12.51 -10.11 -12.68
N ASN A 56 11.47 -10.91 -12.82
CA ASN A 56 10.93 -11.30 -14.11
C ASN A 56 9.74 -10.45 -14.58
N PHE A 57 9.39 -9.36 -13.88
CA PHE A 57 8.26 -8.48 -14.27
C PHE A 57 8.34 -7.92 -15.69
N ASN A 58 9.53 -7.86 -16.29
CA ASN A 58 9.72 -7.40 -17.67
C ASN A 58 8.97 -8.24 -18.72
N VAL A 59 8.54 -9.46 -18.41
CA VAL A 59 7.75 -10.28 -19.35
C VAL A 59 6.25 -9.96 -19.31
N ILE A 60 5.80 -9.16 -18.34
CA ILE A 60 4.40 -8.83 -18.12
C ILE A 60 4.07 -7.55 -18.91
N PRO A 61 3.00 -7.55 -19.74
CA PRO A 61 2.51 -6.33 -20.37
C PRO A 61 2.20 -5.22 -19.36
N ARG A 62 2.55 -3.98 -19.69
CA ARG A 62 2.28 -2.80 -18.84
C ARG A 62 0.82 -2.34 -18.87
N GLU A 63 0.00 -2.93 -19.73
CA GLU A 63 -1.43 -2.66 -19.83
C GLU A 63 -2.18 -3.96 -20.18
N MET A 64 -3.33 -4.18 -19.55
CA MET A 64 -4.25 -5.27 -19.86
C MET A 64 -5.69 -4.77 -19.73
N HIS A 65 -6.56 -5.14 -20.67
CA HIS A 65 -7.98 -4.77 -20.63
C HIS A 65 -8.23 -3.26 -20.49
N GLY A 66 -7.32 -2.41 -21.00
CA GLY A 66 -7.38 -0.95 -20.85
C GLY A 66 -6.96 -0.42 -19.48
N VAL A 67 -6.41 -1.27 -18.61
CA VAL A 67 -5.91 -0.92 -17.27
C VAL A 67 -4.39 -0.95 -17.29
N LYS A 68 -3.78 0.15 -16.85
CA LYS A 68 -2.33 0.22 -16.65
C LYS A 68 -1.92 -0.60 -15.44
N LEU A 69 -0.86 -1.39 -15.57
CA LEU A 69 -0.34 -2.22 -14.49
C LEU A 69 0.92 -1.60 -13.90
N LEU A 70 0.92 -1.35 -12.60
CA LEU A 70 2.12 -1.06 -11.81
C LEU A 70 2.56 -2.35 -11.12
N LEU A 71 3.79 -2.79 -11.39
CA LEU A 71 4.31 -4.06 -10.89
C LEU A 71 5.28 -3.77 -9.75
N GLY A 72 4.89 -4.19 -8.56
CA GLY A 72 5.51 -3.77 -7.31
C GLY A 72 5.64 -4.88 -6.30
N THR A 73 5.87 -4.47 -5.07
CA THR A 73 5.94 -5.36 -3.92
C THR A 73 5.40 -4.68 -2.69
N GLU A 74 4.85 -5.47 -1.78
CA GLU A 74 4.68 -5.11 -0.39
C GLU A 74 5.78 -5.77 0.44
N LEU A 75 6.74 -4.95 0.86
CA LEU A 75 7.86 -5.36 1.69
C LEU A 75 7.42 -5.61 3.13
N ASN A 76 8.03 -6.60 3.75
CA ASN A 76 7.87 -6.84 5.17
C ASN A 76 8.89 -6.00 5.94
N ILE A 77 8.40 -5.14 6.84
CA ILE A 77 9.23 -4.53 7.86
C ILE A 77 9.57 -5.61 8.88
N MET A 78 10.86 -5.87 9.07
CA MET A 78 11.35 -7.03 9.82
C MET A 78 11.64 -6.73 11.29
N ASN A 79 11.99 -5.47 11.60
CA ASN A 79 12.36 -5.07 12.96
C ASN A 79 12.26 -3.54 13.16
N PRO A 80 12.40 -3.05 14.41
CA PRO A 80 12.34 -1.62 14.73
C PRO A 80 13.42 -0.74 14.09
N ASP A 81 14.47 -1.32 13.52
CA ASP A 81 15.51 -0.58 12.79
C ASP A 81 15.14 -0.34 11.31
N GLY A 82 13.98 -0.87 10.88
CA GLY A 82 13.46 -0.68 9.53
C GLY A 82 14.15 -1.57 8.50
N ASP A 83 14.64 -2.73 8.89
CA ASP A 83 15.11 -3.73 7.93
C ASP A 83 13.95 -4.27 7.09
N LEU A 84 14.24 -4.55 5.82
CA LEU A 84 13.29 -5.00 4.80
C LEU A 84 13.79 -6.29 4.18
N ASP A 85 12.88 -7.10 3.64
CA ASP A 85 13.16 -8.46 3.19
C ASP A 85 13.38 -8.64 1.67
N LEU A 86 13.59 -7.53 0.95
CA LEU A 86 14.14 -7.52 -0.41
C LEU A 86 15.29 -6.53 -0.53
N SER A 87 16.22 -6.81 -1.45
CA SER A 87 17.36 -5.94 -1.68
C SER A 87 16.92 -4.60 -2.29
N GLU A 88 17.53 -3.50 -1.84
CA GLU A 88 17.33 -2.16 -2.40
C GLU A 88 17.50 -2.14 -3.93
N SER A 89 18.51 -2.86 -4.45
CA SER A 89 18.77 -2.93 -5.89
C SER A 89 17.59 -3.48 -6.69
N LEU A 90 16.83 -4.41 -6.12
CA LEU A 90 15.63 -4.93 -6.75
C LEU A 90 14.48 -3.93 -6.61
N CYS A 91 14.25 -3.39 -5.41
CA CYS A 91 13.17 -2.44 -5.15
C CYS A 91 13.24 -1.21 -6.08
N ARG A 92 14.45 -0.74 -6.39
CA ARG A 92 14.68 0.37 -7.35
C ARG A 92 14.30 0.06 -8.80
N ASN A 93 13.99 -1.19 -9.13
CA ASN A 93 13.53 -1.61 -10.45
C ASN A 93 12.02 -1.92 -10.50
N LEU A 94 11.31 -1.73 -9.39
CA LEU A 94 9.87 -1.92 -9.29
C LEU A 94 9.13 -0.59 -9.52
N ASP A 95 7.90 -0.64 -10.02
CA ASP A 95 7.14 0.58 -10.33
C ASP A 95 6.58 1.25 -9.07
N ILE A 96 6.33 0.44 -8.03
CA ILE A 96 5.70 0.84 -6.77
C ILE A 96 6.17 -0.08 -5.64
N VAL A 97 6.55 0.50 -4.51
CA VAL A 97 7.07 -0.21 -3.34
C VAL A 97 6.31 0.21 -2.09
N ILE A 98 5.57 -0.73 -1.53
CA ILE A 98 4.88 -0.59 -0.25
C ILE A 98 5.77 -1.21 0.83
N ALA A 99 5.83 -0.62 2.02
CA ALA A 99 6.41 -1.24 3.21
C ALA A 99 5.38 -1.31 4.33
N SER A 100 5.21 -2.50 4.90
CA SER A 100 4.14 -2.80 5.85
C SER A 100 4.65 -3.64 7.02
N ILE A 101 4.02 -3.47 8.20
CA ILE A 101 4.24 -4.37 9.33
C ILE A 101 3.28 -5.55 9.23
N HIS A 102 3.83 -6.77 9.27
CA HIS A 102 3.06 -8.00 9.29
C HIS A 102 3.42 -8.85 10.50
N SER A 103 2.42 -9.30 11.26
CA SER A 103 2.67 -10.11 12.47
C SER A 103 3.52 -11.37 12.24
N PRO A 104 3.44 -12.09 11.10
CA PRO A 104 4.31 -13.25 10.85
C PRO A 104 5.79 -12.90 10.67
N CYS A 105 6.10 -11.67 10.27
CA CYS A 105 7.46 -11.23 9.93
C CYS A 105 8.08 -10.37 11.04
N TYR A 106 7.27 -9.50 11.65
CA TYR A 106 7.69 -8.51 12.63
C TYR A 106 7.47 -8.97 14.08
N GLY A 107 6.52 -9.89 14.31
CA GLY A 107 6.02 -10.22 15.65
C GLY A 107 5.00 -9.22 16.16
N LEU A 108 4.54 -9.37 17.42
CA LEU A 108 3.54 -8.50 18.05
C LEU A 108 4.07 -7.79 19.32
N ASP A 109 5.27 -8.15 19.78
CA ASP A 109 5.81 -7.74 21.07
C ASP A 109 6.67 -6.46 20.96
N HIS A 110 6.17 -5.45 20.24
CA HIS A 110 6.85 -4.17 20.04
C HIS A 110 6.03 -3.01 20.60
N THR A 111 6.73 -2.07 21.22
CA THR A 111 6.13 -0.85 21.78
C THR A 111 5.68 0.13 20.70
N ARG A 112 4.83 1.10 21.07
CA ARG A 112 4.43 2.20 20.19
C ARG A 112 5.63 2.97 19.62
N GLU A 113 6.67 3.15 20.43
CA GLU A 113 7.89 3.84 20.02
C GLU A 113 8.67 3.01 18.98
N GLU A 114 8.80 1.70 19.19
CA GLU A 114 9.46 0.79 18.25
C GLU A 114 8.73 0.68 16.90
N ASN A 115 7.39 0.58 16.91
CA ASN A 115 6.60 0.57 15.68
C ASN A 115 6.76 1.89 14.91
N THR A 116 6.70 3.02 15.62
CA THR A 116 6.89 4.36 15.02
C THR A 116 8.29 4.50 14.44
N LYS A 117 9.32 4.05 15.16
CA LYS A 117 10.70 4.02 14.69
C LYS A 117 10.84 3.17 13.43
N ALA A 118 10.20 2.00 13.39
CA ALA A 118 10.24 1.11 12.23
C ALA A 118 9.70 1.79 10.98
N TYR A 119 8.50 2.37 11.05
CA TYR A 119 7.90 3.09 9.92
C TYR A 119 8.73 4.30 9.49
N THR A 120 9.18 5.14 10.42
CA THR A 120 9.98 6.32 10.08
C THR A 120 11.36 5.97 9.53
N ALA A 121 11.94 4.84 9.93
CA ALA A 121 13.20 4.34 9.36
C ALA A 121 13.02 3.89 7.90
N VAL A 122 11.92 3.20 7.57
CA VAL A 122 11.67 2.76 6.19
C VAL A 122 11.27 3.91 5.27
N MET A 123 10.53 4.91 5.76
CA MET A 123 10.21 6.14 4.99
C MET A 123 11.47 6.88 4.52
N LYS A 124 12.57 6.81 5.28
CA LYS A 124 13.85 7.45 4.91
C LYS A 124 14.59 6.71 3.79
N LYS A 125 14.10 5.54 3.36
CA LYS A 125 14.68 4.79 2.25
C LYS A 125 14.07 5.31 0.94
N PRO A 126 14.86 5.87 0.02
CA PRO A 126 14.37 6.62 -1.16
C PRO A 126 13.75 5.73 -2.26
N TYR A 127 13.48 4.46 -1.95
CA TYR A 127 12.84 3.51 -2.84
C TYR A 127 11.53 2.97 -2.26
N VAL A 128 11.09 3.48 -1.10
CA VAL A 128 9.79 3.16 -0.48
C VAL A 128 8.83 4.29 -0.81
N ASP A 129 7.72 3.96 -1.47
CA ASP A 129 6.75 4.94 -1.95
C ASP A 129 5.56 5.09 -0.98
N ILE A 130 5.15 3.98 -0.37
CA ILE A 130 3.93 3.89 0.45
C ILE A 130 4.22 3.13 1.75
N ILE A 131 3.62 3.60 2.85
CA ILE A 131 3.41 2.80 4.05
C ILE A 131 2.03 2.15 3.99
N GLY A 132 2.00 0.81 3.96
CA GLY A 132 0.78 0.02 3.88
C GLY A 132 0.11 -0.13 5.24
N HIS A 133 -1.24 -0.04 5.23
CA HIS A 133 -2.14 -0.21 6.38
C HIS A 133 -1.58 0.21 7.75
N PRO A 134 -1.04 1.45 7.92
CA PRO A 134 -0.51 1.90 9.20
C PRO A 134 -1.61 2.10 10.26
N ASP A 135 -2.87 1.92 9.89
CA ASP A 135 -4.05 2.04 10.74
C ASP A 135 -4.30 0.81 11.64
N ASP A 136 -3.54 -0.27 11.49
CA ASP A 136 -3.69 -1.47 12.30
C ASP A 136 -3.25 -1.27 13.76
N GLY A 137 -4.22 -1.16 14.67
CA GLY A 137 -4.01 -1.00 16.11
C GLY A 137 -3.37 -2.19 16.83
N ARG A 138 -3.07 -3.29 16.13
CA ARG A 138 -2.13 -4.32 16.64
C ARG A 138 -0.70 -3.76 16.71
N PHE A 139 -0.38 -2.76 15.89
CA PHE A 139 0.91 -2.06 15.83
C PHE A 139 0.68 -0.58 16.13
N PRO A 140 0.43 -0.19 17.39
CA PRO A 140 0.16 1.21 17.72
C PRO A 140 1.34 2.09 17.32
N VAL A 141 1.05 3.26 16.77
CA VAL A 141 2.05 4.24 16.31
C VAL A 141 1.77 5.64 16.84
N ASP A 142 2.75 6.52 16.74
CA ASP A 142 2.56 7.95 16.84
C ASP A 142 2.19 8.54 15.48
N TYR A 143 0.90 8.77 15.25
CA TYR A 143 0.42 9.30 13.97
C TYR A 143 0.92 10.69 13.65
N GLU A 144 1.19 11.55 14.65
CA GLU A 144 1.72 12.87 14.37
C GLU A 144 3.15 12.78 13.83
N VAL A 145 3.99 11.96 14.46
CA VAL A 145 5.34 11.65 13.97
C VAL A 145 5.29 10.96 12.59
N LEU A 146 4.36 10.02 12.40
CA LEU A 146 4.19 9.29 11.14
C LEU A 146 3.84 10.24 9.98
N VAL A 147 2.84 11.10 10.18
CA VAL A 147 2.36 12.05 9.15
C VAL A 147 3.42 13.12 8.86
N GLN A 148 4.09 13.66 9.87
CA GLN A 148 5.17 14.63 9.65
C GLN A 148 6.34 13.99 8.89
N THR A 149 6.71 12.75 9.22
CA THR A 149 7.78 12.04 8.49
C THR A 149 7.37 11.77 7.05
N ALA A 150 6.13 11.32 6.81
CA ALA A 150 5.59 11.13 5.47
C ALA A 150 5.67 12.41 4.60
N LYS A 151 5.42 13.58 5.21
CA LYS A 151 5.61 14.88 4.55
C LYS A 151 7.07 15.13 4.16
N GLU A 152 7.99 14.90 5.10
CA GLU A 152 9.43 15.13 4.92
C GLU A 152 10.03 14.23 3.84
N THR A 153 9.61 12.96 3.81
CA THR A 153 10.17 11.95 2.90
C THR A 153 9.39 11.82 1.60
N LYS A 154 8.26 12.51 1.47
CA LYS A 154 7.29 12.32 0.37
C LYS A 154 6.83 10.87 0.25
N THR A 155 6.61 10.19 1.38
CA THR A 155 6.03 8.85 1.41
C THR A 155 4.53 8.96 1.59
N LEU A 156 3.75 8.14 0.88
CA LEU A 156 2.29 8.10 1.03
C LEU A 156 1.88 7.24 2.21
N LEU A 157 0.80 7.61 2.89
CA LEU A 157 0.13 6.78 3.89
C LEU A 157 -1.12 6.15 3.26
N GLU A 158 -1.27 4.84 3.41
CA GLU A 158 -2.41 4.11 2.84
C GLU A 158 -3.67 4.20 3.69
N ILE A 159 -4.79 4.48 3.04
CA ILE A 159 -6.13 4.15 3.53
C ILE A 159 -6.53 2.80 2.92
N ASN A 160 -6.51 1.76 3.75
CA ASN A 160 -6.64 0.39 3.29
C ASN A 160 -8.09 -0.11 3.44
N ASN A 161 -8.70 -0.55 2.34
CA ASN A 161 -10.10 -0.98 2.34
C ASN A 161 -10.30 -2.28 3.13
N SER A 162 -9.36 -3.23 3.02
CA SER A 162 -9.38 -4.49 3.78
C SER A 162 -9.27 -4.25 5.29
N SER A 163 -8.47 -3.27 5.74
CA SER A 163 -8.39 -2.87 7.15
C SER A 163 -9.73 -2.45 7.74
N LEU A 164 -10.55 -1.75 6.94
CA LEU A 164 -11.80 -1.14 7.39
C LEU A 164 -12.98 -2.10 7.37
N ARG A 165 -12.77 -3.35 6.93
CA ARG A 165 -13.79 -4.39 6.95
C ARG A 165 -14.21 -4.73 8.38
N PRO A 166 -15.51 -4.77 8.71
CA PRO A 166 -15.98 -5.10 10.06
C PRO A 166 -15.59 -6.51 10.53
N ASP A 167 -15.40 -7.44 9.60
CA ASP A 167 -14.99 -8.83 9.85
C ASP A 167 -13.46 -9.01 9.80
N GLY A 168 -12.70 -7.92 9.65
CA GLY A 168 -11.24 -7.93 9.62
C GLY A 168 -10.60 -8.29 10.96
N PHE A 169 -9.34 -8.75 10.90
CA PHE A 169 -8.55 -9.13 12.07
C PHE A 169 -7.68 -8.00 12.62
N ARG A 170 -7.49 -6.91 11.85
CA ARG A 170 -6.80 -5.68 12.27
C ARG A 170 -7.64 -4.97 13.35
N LYS A 171 -7.00 -4.28 14.28
CA LYS A 171 -7.69 -3.68 15.45
C LYS A 171 -7.83 -2.17 15.32
N ASN A 172 -8.93 -1.61 15.82
CA ASN A 172 -9.15 -0.15 15.94
C ASN A 172 -8.93 0.66 14.63
N THR A 173 -9.01 0.01 13.47
CA THR A 173 -8.64 0.57 12.16
C THR A 173 -9.39 1.84 11.83
N ARG A 174 -10.71 1.87 12.08
CA ARG A 174 -11.53 3.06 11.86
C ARG A 174 -11.11 4.24 12.74
N GLU A 175 -10.88 4.05 14.03
CA GLU A 175 -10.48 5.15 14.92
C GLU A 175 -9.11 5.71 14.49
N ASN A 176 -8.18 4.81 14.22
CA ASN A 176 -6.82 5.09 13.81
C ASN A 176 -6.74 5.85 12.47
N VAL A 177 -7.48 5.40 11.46
CA VAL A 177 -7.49 6.06 10.15
C VAL A 177 -8.10 7.46 10.23
N LEU A 178 -9.11 7.67 11.10
CA LEU A 178 -9.72 8.99 11.32
C LEU A 178 -8.71 9.95 11.97
N GLN A 179 -7.95 9.48 12.95
CA GLN A 179 -6.87 10.26 13.56
C GLN A 179 -5.78 10.61 12.53
N MET A 180 -5.35 9.64 11.74
CA MET A 180 -4.35 9.83 10.69
C MET A 180 -4.82 10.85 9.65
N LEU A 181 -6.07 10.75 9.17
CA LEU A 181 -6.61 11.67 8.16
C LEU A 181 -6.79 13.09 8.68
N GLU A 182 -7.16 13.28 9.95
CA GLU A 182 -7.21 14.62 10.53
C GLU A 182 -5.82 15.29 10.52
N LEU A 183 -4.78 14.52 10.88
CA LEU A 183 -3.39 15.00 10.84
C LEU A 183 -2.92 15.23 9.40
N CYS A 184 -3.20 14.32 8.46
CA CYS A 184 -2.87 14.53 7.05
C CYS A 184 -3.52 15.79 6.49
N LYS A 185 -4.76 16.10 6.89
CA LYS A 185 -5.44 17.33 6.50
C LYS A 185 -4.78 18.56 7.13
N GLN A 186 -4.42 18.49 8.41
CA GLN A 186 -3.72 19.58 9.12
C GLN A 186 -2.36 19.90 8.51
N TYR A 187 -1.59 18.87 8.14
CA TYR A 187 -0.24 19.02 7.60
C TYR A 187 -0.17 19.02 6.07
N GLU A 188 -1.30 18.95 5.37
CA GLU A 188 -1.40 18.89 3.90
C GLU A 188 -0.57 17.73 3.31
N VAL A 189 -0.71 16.55 3.91
CA VAL A 189 -0.02 15.32 3.49
C VAL A 189 -0.94 14.50 2.60
N CYS A 190 -0.43 14.12 1.44
CA CYS A 190 -1.15 13.25 0.50
C CYS A 190 -1.24 11.81 1.02
N VAL A 191 -2.35 11.15 0.71
CA VAL A 191 -2.63 9.75 1.03
C VAL A 191 -2.92 8.95 -0.23
N THR A 192 -2.72 7.64 -0.16
CA THR A 192 -3.14 6.68 -1.19
C THR A 192 -4.28 5.81 -0.70
N THR A 193 -4.92 5.10 -1.62
CA THR A 193 -5.98 4.13 -1.32
C THR A 193 -5.66 2.78 -1.94
N GLY A 194 -5.76 1.73 -1.16
CA GLY A 194 -5.55 0.35 -1.61
C GLY A 194 -6.73 -0.53 -1.26
N SER A 195 -7.12 -1.44 -2.15
CA SER A 195 -8.14 -2.44 -1.83
C SER A 195 -7.58 -3.51 -0.89
N ASP A 196 -6.28 -3.80 -1.02
CA ASP A 196 -5.60 -4.93 -0.38
C ASP A 196 -6.29 -6.26 -0.76
N ALA A 197 -6.70 -6.32 -2.03
CA ALA A 197 -7.44 -7.42 -2.59
C ALA A 197 -6.56 -8.66 -2.73
N HIS A 198 -7.00 -9.75 -2.09
CA HIS A 198 -6.41 -11.08 -2.21
C HIS A 198 -7.21 -11.99 -3.15
N ILE A 199 -8.25 -11.46 -3.76
CA ILE A 199 -9.11 -12.12 -4.74
C ILE A 199 -9.74 -11.06 -5.64
N ASP A 200 -9.98 -11.42 -6.90
CA ASP A 200 -10.45 -10.53 -7.96
C ASP A 200 -11.77 -9.82 -7.63
N VAL A 201 -12.67 -10.46 -6.88
CA VAL A 201 -13.93 -9.84 -6.44
C VAL A 201 -13.75 -8.59 -5.57
N ASP A 202 -12.59 -8.43 -4.93
CA ASP A 202 -12.26 -7.26 -4.11
C ASP A 202 -11.36 -6.23 -4.84
N ALA A 203 -10.84 -6.55 -6.04
CA ALA A 203 -9.95 -5.66 -6.77
C ALA A 203 -10.64 -4.33 -7.12
N GLY A 204 -10.12 -3.18 -6.66
CA GLY A 204 -10.79 -1.88 -6.81
C GLY A 204 -12.05 -1.68 -5.95
N ASN A 205 -12.33 -2.57 -5.01
CA ASN A 205 -13.37 -2.35 -4.01
C ASN A 205 -12.87 -1.32 -2.98
N PHE A 206 -13.47 -0.15 -2.99
CA PHE A 206 -13.14 0.96 -2.07
C PHE A 206 -14.34 1.42 -1.24
N SER A 207 -15.32 0.54 -1.03
CA SER A 207 -16.58 0.92 -0.37
C SER A 207 -16.35 1.57 1.00
N TYR A 208 -15.45 1.01 1.82
CA TYR A 208 -15.17 1.53 3.16
C TYR A 208 -14.24 2.74 3.14
N VAL A 209 -13.25 2.74 2.25
CA VAL A 209 -12.37 3.90 2.03
C VAL A 209 -13.19 5.13 1.65
N LYS A 210 -14.13 4.98 0.71
CA LYS A 210 -15.02 6.07 0.27
C LYS A 210 -15.87 6.60 1.42
N GLU A 211 -16.42 5.71 2.25
CA GLU A 211 -17.20 6.10 3.44
C GLU A 211 -16.36 6.93 4.42
N VAL A 212 -15.12 6.52 4.71
CA VAL A 212 -14.22 7.24 5.62
C VAL A 212 -13.82 8.59 5.05
N LEU A 213 -13.43 8.65 3.77
CA LEU A 213 -13.06 9.89 3.10
C LEU A 213 -14.23 10.90 3.07
N GLU A 214 -15.44 10.43 2.82
CA GLU A 214 -16.66 11.24 2.85
C GLU A 214 -16.97 11.75 4.26
N PHE A 215 -16.86 10.88 5.27
CA PHE A 215 -17.06 11.24 6.67
C PHE A 215 -16.09 12.34 7.14
N CYS A 216 -14.81 12.21 6.78
CA CYS A 216 -13.77 13.21 7.09
C CYS A 216 -13.89 14.50 6.27
N LYS A 217 -14.70 14.50 5.19
CA LYS A 217 -14.66 15.53 4.13
C LYS A 217 -13.21 15.76 3.69
N PHE A 218 -12.49 14.67 3.45
CA PHE A 218 -11.07 14.72 3.16
C PHE A 218 -10.83 15.35 1.77
N PRO A 219 -9.87 16.28 1.61
CA PRO A 219 -9.70 17.01 0.36
C PRO A 219 -9.26 16.09 -0.79
N GLU A 220 -9.92 16.22 -1.95
CA GLU A 220 -9.64 15.37 -3.13
C GLU A 220 -8.24 15.62 -3.72
N GLU A 221 -7.72 16.83 -3.57
CA GLU A 221 -6.36 17.21 -3.92
C GLU A 221 -5.29 16.41 -3.15
N LEU A 222 -5.60 15.93 -1.94
CA LEU A 222 -4.71 15.14 -1.10
C LEU A 222 -4.85 13.63 -1.31
N VAL A 223 -5.75 13.16 -2.18
CA VAL A 223 -5.92 11.72 -2.48
C VAL A 223 -5.33 11.41 -3.84
N VAL A 224 -4.14 10.80 -3.87
CA VAL A 224 -3.38 10.66 -5.13
C VAL A 224 -3.99 9.66 -6.10
N THR A 225 -4.82 8.73 -5.62
CA THR A 225 -5.49 7.71 -6.45
C THR A 225 -6.70 8.25 -7.23
N THR A 226 -6.96 9.56 -7.13
CA THR A 226 -7.99 10.27 -7.93
C THR A 226 -7.47 10.72 -9.29
N ASP A 227 -6.15 10.83 -9.44
CA ASP A 227 -5.49 11.28 -10.66
C ASP A 227 -4.11 10.61 -10.77
N PHE A 228 -3.89 9.86 -11.86
CA PHE A 228 -2.64 9.15 -12.05
C PHE A 228 -1.42 10.08 -12.12
N ASN A 229 -1.58 11.32 -12.58
CA ASN A 229 -0.48 12.29 -12.56
C ASN A 229 -0.07 12.67 -11.14
N LYS A 230 -1.02 12.80 -10.21
CA LYS A 230 -0.71 12.99 -8.77
C LYS A 230 0.03 11.78 -8.22
N LEU A 231 -0.45 10.57 -8.50
CA LEU A 231 0.20 9.34 -8.02
C LEU A 231 1.65 9.24 -8.51
N LYS A 232 1.91 9.53 -9.80
CA LYS A 232 3.25 9.48 -10.39
C LYS A 232 4.29 10.33 -9.65
N GLU A 233 3.89 11.45 -9.03
CA GLU A 233 4.81 12.32 -8.29
C GLU A 233 5.43 11.65 -7.05
N PHE A 234 4.82 10.56 -6.57
CA PHE A 234 5.25 9.80 -5.39
C PHE A 234 5.90 8.45 -5.74
N LEU A 235 5.89 8.03 -7.01
CA LEU A 235 6.49 6.78 -7.44
C LEU A 235 7.97 7.02 -7.78
N ASN A 236 8.88 6.65 -6.88
CA ASN A 236 10.30 6.98 -6.98
C ASN A 236 10.99 6.41 -8.23
N ASN A 237 10.48 5.31 -8.78
CA ASN A 237 11.14 4.56 -9.85
C ASN A 237 10.25 4.33 -11.08
N TYR A 238 9.05 4.92 -11.13
CA TYR A 238 8.16 4.76 -12.28
C TYR A 238 8.79 5.36 -13.55
N LYS A 239 8.92 4.54 -14.60
CA LYS A 239 9.42 4.97 -15.91
C LYS A 239 8.26 4.96 -16.89
N GLU A 240 8.01 6.09 -17.55
CA GLU A 240 7.11 6.11 -18.70
C GLU A 240 7.74 5.24 -19.80
N SER A 241 7.12 4.08 -20.05
CA SER A 241 7.51 3.13 -21.09
C SER A 241 7.23 3.67 -22.49
#